data_AF-C5KTX4-F1
#
_entry.id   AF-C5KTX4-F1
#
_cell.length_a   1.000
_cell.length_b   1.000
_cell.length_c   1.000
_cell.angle_alpha   90.00
_cell.angle_beta   90.00
_cell.angle_gamma   90.00
#
_symmetry.space_group_name_H-M   'P 1'
#
loop_
_entity.id
_entity.type
_entity.pdbx_description
1 polymer ?
#
loop_
_entity_poly.entity_id
_entity_poly.type
_entity_poly.pdbx_seq_one_letter_code
_entity_poly.pdbx_strand_id
1 'polypeptide(L)'
;MPNVGASPHPDDNNKHFTWEAKWKQYAPEKALLVSGSSITITADVLIINLGSFGGPFVIFTLTPLRNGLTLASQDRVSTMASLYRRCFIHGFRSGWVGGLWPSIPAIPQFCVLGPMYHIYASFLGQKAALVCTAVTETAITYGANTRNAEVAYNHYVPRTDRLTNLTPAYKPIGPGAFMHATRNALGMCGMRVFAAPLDEHMRKVIRNPQASRMLSDFVASCLSGAISMPFNQLYNFFVTSKEARAATRLQRVSLATTYLKGQYLTVAPDGSVRPSRIMLRDMGMRCLYAGTLFCIYATIERNLVENWSFLSERFSS
;
A
#
# COMPACT_ATOMS: atom_id res chain seq x y z
N MET A 1 48.68 -46.49 -29.89
CA MET A 1 48.37 -45.06 -29.68
C MET A 1 46.96 -44.98 -29.09
N PRO A 2 46.79 -44.49 -27.86
CA PRO A 2 45.52 -44.60 -27.15
C PRO A 2 44.55 -43.46 -27.47
N ASN A 3 43.28 -43.82 -27.53
CA ASN A 3 42.13 -42.96 -27.80
C ASN A 3 41.88 -42.03 -26.61
N VAL A 4 41.79 -40.73 -26.86
CA VAL A 4 41.47 -39.69 -25.88
C VAL A 4 39.96 -39.70 -25.64
N GLY A 5 39.55 -40.14 -24.46
CA GLY A 5 38.16 -40.09 -24.00
C GLY A 5 37.74 -38.67 -23.63
N ALA A 6 36.78 -38.12 -24.35
CA ALA A 6 36.09 -36.89 -23.98
C ALA A 6 35.09 -37.19 -22.84
N SER A 7 35.23 -36.45 -21.73
CA SER A 7 34.32 -36.54 -20.59
C SER A 7 32.99 -35.83 -20.92
N PRO A 8 31.81 -36.43 -20.63
CA PRO A 8 30.54 -35.78 -20.87
C PRO A 8 30.35 -34.62 -19.87
N HIS A 9 30.13 -33.43 -20.42
CA HIS A 9 29.66 -32.26 -19.67
C HIS A 9 28.27 -32.59 -19.08
N PRO A 10 28.01 -32.32 -17.79
CA PRO A 10 26.66 -32.41 -17.27
C PRO A 10 25.82 -31.29 -17.88
N ASP A 11 24.78 -31.68 -18.61
CA ASP A 11 23.74 -30.80 -19.09
C ASP A 11 23.20 -29.97 -17.92
N ASP A 12 23.48 -28.67 -17.97
CA ASP A 12 22.90 -27.65 -17.12
C ASP A 12 21.43 -27.50 -17.54
N ASN A 13 20.64 -28.48 -17.12
CA ASN A 13 19.20 -28.59 -17.32
C ASN A 13 18.54 -27.39 -16.67
N ASN A 14 18.43 -26.32 -17.46
CA ASN A 14 17.28 -25.45 -17.64
C ASN A 14 16.23 -25.58 -16.52
N LYS A 15 16.61 -25.21 -15.29
CA LYS A 15 15.69 -25.00 -14.18
C LYS A 15 14.97 -23.69 -14.48
N HIS A 16 14.03 -23.75 -15.42
CA HIS A 16 12.96 -22.77 -15.50
C HIS A 16 12.33 -22.71 -14.12
N PHE A 17 12.69 -21.66 -13.38
CA PHE A 17 12.14 -21.33 -12.08
C PHE A 17 10.67 -20.99 -12.33
N THR A 18 9.81 -22.01 -12.36
CA THR A 18 8.38 -21.86 -12.59
C THR A 18 7.76 -21.23 -11.35
N TRP A 19 7.75 -19.89 -11.35
CA TRP A 19 7.05 -19.06 -10.37
C TRP A 19 5.59 -19.49 -10.14
N GLU A 20 5.00 -20.21 -11.09
CA GLU A 20 3.64 -20.76 -11.04
C GLU A 20 3.40 -21.81 -9.94
N ALA A 21 4.41 -22.55 -9.49
CA ALA A 21 4.22 -23.62 -8.49
C ALA A 21 4.27 -23.12 -7.03
N LYS A 22 5.08 -22.10 -6.73
CA LYS A 22 5.29 -21.63 -5.34
C LYS A 22 4.15 -20.75 -4.81
N TRP A 23 3.43 -19.99 -5.65
CA TRP A 23 2.37 -19.10 -5.15
C TRP A 23 1.14 -19.87 -4.64
N LYS A 24 0.89 -21.09 -5.15
CA LYS A 24 -0.17 -21.99 -4.65
C LYS A 24 0.02 -22.41 -3.18
N GLN A 25 1.22 -22.25 -2.61
CA GLN A 25 1.44 -22.42 -1.16
C GLN A 25 1.04 -21.21 -0.32
N TYR A 26 0.89 -20.03 -0.93
CA TYR A 26 0.59 -18.77 -0.24
C TYR A 26 -0.88 -18.35 -0.38
N ALA A 27 -1.57 -18.82 -1.41
CA ALA A 27 -3.02 -18.92 -1.40
C ALA A 27 -3.37 -20.26 -0.75
N PRO A 28 -4.17 -20.33 0.33
CA PRO A 28 -4.70 -21.61 0.76
C PRO A 28 -5.31 -22.31 -0.47
N GLU A 29 -4.94 -23.56 -0.76
CA GLU A 29 -5.58 -24.34 -1.84
C GLU A 29 -7.12 -24.33 -1.71
N LYS A 30 -7.63 -24.07 -0.51
CA LYS A 30 -9.07 -23.95 -0.22
C LYS A 30 -9.66 -22.54 -0.34
N ALA A 31 -8.85 -21.48 -0.44
CA ALA A 31 -9.36 -20.10 -0.44
C ALA A 31 -9.50 -19.48 -1.84
N LEU A 32 -8.86 -20.05 -2.88
CA LEU A 32 -8.80 -19.43 -4.21
C LEU A 32 -8.74 -20.45 -5.37
N LEU A 33 -9.42 -21.60 -5.24
CA LEU A 33 -9.70 -22.45 -6.41
C LEU A 33 -10.92 -21.92 -7.16
N VAL A 34 -10.71 -20.86 -7.93
CA VAL A 34 -11.45 -20.64 -9.18
C VAL A 34 -10.78 -21.53 -10.23
N SER A 35 -10.99 -22.83 -10.13
CA SER A 35 -10.55 -23.81 -11.13
C SER A 35 -11.69 -24.77 -11.39
N GLY A 36 -12.46 -24.48 -12.43
CA GLY A 36 -13.38 -25.43 -13.06
C GLY A 36 -14.61 -25.82 -12.24
N SER A 37 -15.75 -25.26 -12.63
CA SER A 37 -17.08 -25.88 -12.51
C SER A 37 -17.87 -25.77 -11.19
N SER A 38 -17.31 -25.26 -10.09
CA SER A 38 -18.14 -24.95 -8.89
C SER A 38 -17.51 -23.86 -8.04
N ILE A 39 -17.94 -22.61 -8.27
CA ILE A 39 -17.75 -21.53 -7.32
C ILE A 39 -18.45 -21.96 -6.02
N THR A 40 -17.67 -22.37 -5.03
CA THR A 40 -18.24 -22.78 -3.74
C THR A 40 -18.57 -21.48 -3.00
N ILE A 41 -19.86 -21.14 -2.97
CA ILE A 41 -20.46 -19.90 -2.44
C ILE A 41 -19.88 -19.48 -1.06
N THR A 42 -19.34 -20.41 -0.29
CA THR A 42 -18.77 -20.18 1.04
C THR A 42 -17.46 -19.38 1.05
N ALA A 43 -16.56 -19.53 0.08
CA ALA A 43 -15.28 -18.81 0.07
C ALA A 43 -15.46 -17.33 -0.33
N ASP A 44 -16.36 -17.06 -1.28
CA ASP A 44 -16.65 -15.71 -1.75
C ASP A 44 -17.38 -14.88 -0.69
N VAL A 45 -18.32 -15.47 0.05
CA VAL A 45 -19.02 -14.79 1.15
C VAL A 45 -18.04 -14.40 2.27
N LEU A 46 -17.07 -15.26 2.59
CA LEU A 46 -16.03 -14.95 3.57
C LEU A 46 -15.16 -13.78 3.10
N ILE A 47 -14.69 -13.78 1.85
CA ILE A 47 -13.86 -12.71 1.28
C ILE A 47 -14.64 -11.38 1.21
N ILE A 48 -15.93 -11.44 0.82
CA ILE A 48 -16.80 -10.27 0.77
C ILE A 48 -17.03 -9.71 2.16
N ASN A 49 -17.32 -10.54 3.16
CA ASN A 49 -17.51 -10.09 4.54
C ASN A 49 -16.21 -9.51 5.14
N LEU A 50 -15.07 -10.16 4.87
CA LEU A 50 -13.74 -9.69 5.27
C LEU A 50 -13.39 -8.33 4.68
N GLY A 51 -13.60 -8.17 3.37
CA GLY A 51 -13.41 -6.91 2.67
C GLY A 51 -14.38 -5.83 3.15
N SER A 52 -15.62 -6.21 3.45
CA SER A 52 -16.69 -5.27 3.84
C SER A 52 -16.52 -4.70 5.23
N PHE A 53 -15.99 -5.46 6.20
CA PHE A 53 -15.81 -4.98 7.57
C PHE A 53 -14.35 -4.72 7.93
N GLY A 54 -13.47 -5.68 7.66
CA GLY A 54 -12.06 -5.60 8.02
C GLY A 54 -11.36 -4.42 7.34
N GLY A 55 -11.59 -4.27 6.03
CA GLY A 55 -10.99 -3.18 5.25
C GLY A 55 -11.32 -1.78 5.79
N PRO A 56 -12.59 -1.38 5.84
CA PRO A 56 -12.99 -0.09 6.39
C PRO A 56 -12.53 0.13 7.83
N PHE A 57 -12.62 -0.89 8.68
CA PHE A 57 -12.20 -0.80 10.08
C PHE A 57 -10.71 -0.47 10.20
N VAL A 58 -9.83 -1.17 9.48
CA VAL A 58 -8.38 -0.91 9.54
C VAL A 58 -8.05 0.46 8.96
N ILE A 59 -8.66 0.81 7.82
CA ILE A 59 -8.45 2.11 7.17
C ILE A 59 -8.86 3.25 8.10
N PHE A 60 -10.02 3.14 8.76
CA PHE A 60 -10.47 4.10 9.75
C PHE A 60 -9.51 4.18 10.94
N THR A 61 -9.17 3.04 11.54
CA THR A 61 -8.30 2.95 12.72
C THR A 61 -6.94 3.61 12.47
N LEU A 62 -6.37 3.43 11.28
CA LEU A 62 -5.06 3.99 10.89
C LEU A 62 -5.14 5.40 10.30
N THR A 63 -6.29 6.08 10.40
CA THR A 63 -6.45 7.47 9.94
C THR A 63 -5.41 8.43 10.57
N PRO A 64 -5.07 8.36 11.87
CA PRO A 64 -4.04 9.25 12.43
C PRO A 64 -2.67 9.09 11.74
N LEU A 65 -2.26 7.85 11.43
CA LEU A 65 -0.99 7.60 10.74
C LEU A 65 -1.00 8.20 9.32
N ARG A 66 -2.14 8.08 8.63
CA ARG A 66 -2.35 8.66 7.29
C ARG A 66 -2.37 10.18 7.32
N ASN A 67 -3.09 10.79 8.26
CA ASN A 67 -3.16 12.24 8.43
C ASN A 67 -1.77 12.80 8.74
N GLY A 68 -0.94 12.09 9.52
CA GLY A 68 0.45 12.45 9.75
C GLY A 68 1.27 12.50 8.45
N LEU A 69 1.10 11.53 7.54
CA LEU A 69 1.75 11.55 6.22
C LEU A 69 1.27 12.71 5.33
N THR A 70 0.00 13.12 5.44
CA THR A 70 -0.52 14.31 4.75
C THR A 70 0.09 15.59 5.30
N LEU A 71 0.24 15.71 6.62
CA LEU A 71 0.90 16.85 7.24
C LEU A 71 2.39 16.91 6.87
N ALA A 72 3.06 15.76 6.86
CA ALA A 72 4.47 15.64 6.50
C ALA A 72 4.80 16.23 5.12
N SER A 73 3.87 16.11 4.16
CA SER A 73 4.08 16.63 2.79
C SER A 73 4.08 18.16 2.71
N GLN A 74 3.65 18.85 3.76
CA GLN A 74 3.63 20.32 3.84
C GLN A 74 4.60 20.84 4.92
N ASP A 75 5.30 19.95 5.62
CA ASP A 75 6.15 20.29 6.76
C ASP A 75 7.57 19.76 6.58
N ARG A 76 8.54 20.68 6.53
CA ARG A 76 9.97 20.39 6.34
C ARG A 76 10.78 20.38 7.63
N VAL A 77 10.18 20.72 8.77
CA VAL A 77 10.93 21.04 9.99
C VAL A 77 10.58 20.07 11.11
N SER A 78 9.32 19.67 11.21
CA SER A 78 8.80 18.85 12.28
C SER A 78 9.34 17.42 12.23
N THR A 79 9.57 16.85 13.42
CA THR A 79 9.88 15.42 13.59
C THR A 79 8.62 14.56 13.39
N MET A 80 8.81 13.25 13.19
CA MET A 80 7.70 12.29 13.08
C MET A 80 6.75 12.37 14.30
N ALA A 81 7.30 12.41 15.51
CA ALA A 81 6.52 12.49 16.74
C ALA A 81 5.71 13.80 16.84
N SER A 82 6.30 14.93 16.42
CA SER A 82 5.60 16.21 16.37
C SER A 82 4.41 16.17 15.40
N LEU A 83 4.59 15.58 14.22
CA LEU A 83 3.53 15.44 13.22
C LEU A 83 2.37 14.58 13.72
N TYR A 84 2.65 13.43 14.35
CA TYR A 84 1.60 12.60 14.93
C TYR A 84 0.91 13.27 16.12
N ARG A 85 1.66 13.97 16.99
CA ARG A 85 1.06 14.77 18.08
C ARG A 85 0.15 15.87 17.53
N ARG A 86 0.55 16.51 16.41
CA ARG A 86 -0.25 17.54 15.74
C ARG A 86 -1.59 16.99 15.23
N CYS A 87 -1.68 15.72 14.86
CA CYS A 87 -2.96 15.08 14.53
C CYS A 87 -3.96 15.09 15.69
N PHE A 88 -3.51 15.24 16.94
CA PHE A 88 -4.35 15.24 18.12
C PHE A 88 -4.44 16.61 18.82
N ILE A 89 -3.96 17.69 18.16
CA ILE A 89 -3.85 19.01 18.78
C ILE A 89 -5.21 19.62 19.18
N HIS A 90 -6.29 19.22 18.51
CA HIS A 90 -7.67 19.65 18.81
C HIS A 90 -8.46 18.57 19.57
N GLY A 91 -7.76 17.69 20.31
CA GLY A 91 -8.34 16.62 21.12
C GLY A 91 -8.27 15.25 20.47
N PHE A 92 -8.59 14.21 21.24
CA PHE A 92 -8.41 12.81 20.82
C PHE A 92 -9.11 12.48 19.49
N ARG A 93 -10.35 12.94 19.30
CA ARG A 93 -11.13 12.67 18.08
C ARG A 93 -10.52 13.32 16.82
N SER A 94 -9.69 14.36 16.96
CA SER A 94 -9.11 15.05 15.82
C SER A 94 -8.18 14.17 14.97
N GLY A 95 -7.59 13.12 15.56
CA GLY A 95 -6.74 12.18 14.82
C GLY A 95 -7.45 11.46 13.68
N TRP A 96 -8.77 11.30 13.78
CA TRP A 96 -9.61 10.58 12.82
C TRP A 96 -10.35 11.49 11.82
N VAL A 97 -10.02 12.78 11.78
CA VAL A 97 -10.64 13.73 10.86
C VAL A 97 -10.51 13.25 9.42
N GLY A 98 -11.66 13.16 8.74
CA GLY A 98 -11.77 12.72 7.36
C GLY A 98 -11.59 11.21 7.13
N GLY A 99 -11.42 10.39 8.18
CA GLY A 99 -11.16 8.95 8.05
C GLY A 99 -12.28 8.15 7.40
N LEU A 100 -13.54 8.61 7.51
CA LEU A 100 -14.68 7.95 6.88
C LEU A 100 -14.62 7.94 5.36
N TRP A 101 -14.08 9.00 4.74
CA TRP A 101 -14.01 9.12 3.27
C TRP A 101 -13.34 7.93 2.60
N PRO A 102 -12.11 7.53 3.00
CA PRO A 102 -11.44 6.37 2.43
C PRO A 102 -11.92 5.03 3.00
N SER A 103 -12.64 5.03 4.12
CA SER A 103 -13.11 3.78 4.73
C SER A 103 -14.22 3.14 3.90
N ILE A 104 -15.13 3.94 3.31
CA ILE A 104 -16.21 3.43 2.46
C ILE A 104 -15.69 2.71 1.19
N PRO A 105 -14.84 3.33 0.35
CA PRO A 105 -14.30 2.66 -0.83
C PRO A 105 -13.27 1.58 -0.49
N ALA A 106 -12.89 1.41 0.78
CA ALA A 106 -12.06 0.29 1.20
C ALA A 106 -12.73 -1.05 0.88
N ILE A 107 -14.07 -1.12 0.97
CA ILE A 107 -14.84 -2.34 0.68
C ILE A 107 -14.51 -2.87 -0.73
N PRO A 108 -14.80 -2.14 -1.83
CA PRO A 108 -14.44 -2.59 -3.16
C PRO A 108 -12.92 -2.60 -3.41
N GLN A 109 -12.13 -1.77 -2.71
CA GLN A 109 -10.66 -1.80 -2.81
C GLN A 109 -10.08 -3.16 -2.42
N PHE A 110 -10.52 -3.73 -1.28
CA PHE A 110 -10.00 -5.04 -0.85
C PHE A 110 -10.46 -6.18 -1.77
N CYS A 111 -11.66 -6.10 -2.35
CA CYS A 111 -12.08 -7.02 -3.42
C CYS A 111 -11.19 -6.92 -4.66
N VAL A 112 -10.71 -5.72 -4.99
CA VAL A 112 -9.79 -5.51 -6.12
C VAL A 112 -8.40 -6.10 -5.83
N LEU A 113 -7.88 -5.89 -4.62
CA LEU A 113 -6.57 -6.38 -4.22
C LEU A 113 -6.48 -7.91 -4.17
N GLY A 114 -7.57 -8.61 -3.87
CA GLY A 114 -7.66 -10.07 -3.83
C GLY A 114 -8.22 -10.66 -5.14
N PRO A 115 -9.52 -10.97 -5.23
CA PRO A 115 -10.14 -11.62 -6.38
C PRO A 115 -9.83 -10.98 -7.75
N MET A 116 -9.97 -9.66 -7.89
CA MET A 116 -9.80 -9.01 -9.19
C MET A 116 -8.36 -9.12 -9.71
N TYR A 117 -7.36 -9.08 -8.83
CA TYR A 117 -5.97 -9.34 -9.22
C TYR A 117 -5.82 -10.72 -9.86
N HIS A 118 -6.43 -11.76 -9.29
CA HIS A 118 -6.34 -13.12 -9.84
C HIS A 118 -7.02 -13.23 -11.20
N ILE A 119 -8.15 -12.54 -11.38
CA ILE A 119 -8.82 -12.42 -12.69
C ILE A 119 -7.89 -11.73 -13.70
N TYR A 120 -7.28 -10.60 -13.36
CA TYR A 120 -6.33 -9.96 -14.29
C TYR A 120 -5.11 -10.84 -14.56
N ALA A 121 -4.64 -11.61 -13.58
CA ALA A 121 -3.49 -12.50 -13.72
C ALA A 121 -3.77 -13.67 -14.66
N SER A 122 -5.00 -14.21 -14.66
CA SER A 122 -5.38 -15.27 -15.60
C SER A 122 -5.43 -14.79 -17.06
N PHE A 123 -5.74 -13.51 -17.29
CA PHE A 123 -5.82 -12.95 -18.64
C PHE A 123 -4.50 -12.36 -19.16
N LEU A 124 -3.74 -11.69 -18.29
CA LEU A 124 -2.62 -10.82 -18.70
C LEU A 124 -1.27 -11.25 -18.10
N GLY A 125 -1.25 -12.25 -17.23
CA GLY A 125 -0.09 -12.64 -16.44
C GLY A 125 0.13 -11.74 -15.20
N GLN A 126 0.95 -12.23 -14.26
CA GLN A 126 1.10 -11.65 -12.91
C GLN A 126 1.59 -10.19 -12.91
N LYS A 127 2.50 -9.83 -13.82
CA LYS A 127 3.10 -8.49 -13.88
C LYS A 127 2.10 -7.45 -14.38
N ALA A 128 1.39 -7.73 -15.47
CA ALA A 128 0.37 -6.84 -16.01
C ALA A 128 -0.84 -6.74 -15.06
N ALA A 129 -1.21 -7.85 -14.42
CA ALA A 129 -2.26 -7.86 -13.41
C ALA A 129 -2.01 -6.91 -12.25
N LEU A 130 -0.77 -6.77 -11.80
CA LEU A 130 -0.40 -5.81 -10.76
C LEU A 130 -0.70 -4.38 -11.22
N VAL A 131 -0.34 -4.02 -12.45
CA VAL A 131 -0.60 -2.68 -13.00
C VAL A 131 -2.10 -2.42 -13.14
N CYS A 132 -2.85 -3.37 -13.71
CA CYS A 132 -4.30 -3.27 -13.86
C CYS A 132 -5.00 -3.12 -12.50
N THR A 133 -4.61 -3.93 -11.52
CA THR A 133 -5.13 -3.84 -10.14
C THR A 133 -4.85 -2.46 -9.54
N ALA A 134 -3.66 -1.90 -9.75
CA ALA A 134 -3.28 -0.60 -9.20
C ALA A 134 -4.12 0.54 -9.79
N VAL A 135 -4.39 0.46 -11.10
CA VAL A 135 -5.24 1.42 -11.81
C VAL A 135 -6.68 1.31 -11.32
N THR A 136 -7.23 0.10 -11.20
CA THR A 136 -8.59 -0.13 -10.71
C THR A 136 -8.74 0.33 -9.25
N GLU A 137 -7.80 -0.01 -8.38
CA GLU A 137 -7.74 0.48 -7.00
C GLU A 137 -7.70 2.02 -6.95
N THR A 138 -6.91 2.64 -7.83
CA THR A 138 -6.83 4.10 -7.90
C THR A 138 -8.15 4.72 -8.34
N ALA A 139 -8.81 4.16 -9.35
CA ALA A 139 -10.10 4.68 -9.82
C ALA A 139 -11.16 4.67 -8.71
N ILE A 140 -11.14 3.65 -7.85
CA ILE A 140 -12.05 3.51 -6.71
C ILE A 140 -11.69 4.46 -5.56
N THR A 141 -10.40 4.59 -5.26
CA THR A 141 -9.96 5.17 -3.97
C THR A 141 -9.41 6.58 -4.08
N TYR A 142 -9.07 7.07 -5.28
CA TYR A 142 -8.39 8.35 -5.47
C TYR A 142 -9.19 9.53 -4.88
N GLY A 143 -10.47 9.67 -5.24
CA GLY A 143 -11.29 10.80 -4.80
C GLY A 143 -11.45 10.86 -3.28
N ALA A 144 -11.71 9.70 -2.68
CA ALA A 144 -11.90 9.56 -1.24
C ALA A 144 -10.63 9.83 -0.43
N ASN A 145 -9.49 9.29 -0.87
CA ASN A 145 -8.19 9.60 -0.28
C ASN A 145 -7.85 11.08 -0.42
N THR A 146 -8.16 11.68 -1.59
CA THR A 146 -7.93 13.10 -1.85
C THR A 146 -8.76 13.95 -0.89
N ARG A 147 -10.04 13.62 -0.75
CA ARG A 147 -10.93 14.30 0.19
C ARG A 147 -10.43 14.20 1.64
N ASN A 148 -9.99 13.02 2.07
CA ASN A 148 -9.40 12.85 3.41
C ASN A 148 -8.16 13.72 3.59
N ALA A 149 -7.22 13.72 2.64
CA ALA A 149 -6.00 14.53 2.72
C ALA A 149 -6.31 16.03 2.77
N GLU A 150 -7.23 16.52 1.93
CA GLU A 150 -7.61 17.94 1.93
C GLU A 150 -8.36 18.35 3.22
N VAL A 151 -9.25 17.50 3.74
CA VAL A 151 -9.96 17.74 5.00
C VAL A 151 -9.00 17.72 6.19
N ALA A 152 -8.07 16.75 6.21
CA ALA A 152 -7.02 16.70 7.21
C ALA A 152 -6.15 17.97 7.14
N TYR A 153 -5.65 18.35 5.97
CA TYR A 153 -4.88 19.59 5.79
C TYR A 153 -5.65 20.81 6.31
N ASN A 154 -6.90 21.02 5.88
CA ASN A 154 -7.74 22.14 6.30
C ASN A 154 -7.97 22.21 7.81
N HIS A 155 -7.96 21.07 8.49
CA HIS A 155 -8.14 20.99 9.93
C HIS A 155 -6.94 21.58 10.69
N TYR A 156 -5.73 21.49 10.15
CA TYR A 156 -4.50 21.87 10.85
C TYR A 156 -3.84 23.17 10.36
N VAL A 157 -4.42 23.82 9.34
CA VAL A 157 -3.95 25.12 8.83
C VAL A 157 -4.89 26.26 9.21
N PRO A 158 -4.37 27.51 9.32
CA PRO A 158 -5.19 28.69 9.53
C PRO A 158 -6.30 28.83 8.49
N ARG A 159 -7.41 29.49 8.85
CA ARG A 159 -8.59 29.63 7.98
C ARG A 159 -8.26 30.25 6.62
N THR A 160 -7.33 31.21 6.58
CA THR A 160 -6.83 31.87 5.36
C THR A 160 -6.15 30.91 4.38
N ASP A 161 -5.53 29.85 4.90
CA ASP A 161 -4.75 28.88 4.13
C ASP A 161 -5.53 27.64 3.74
N ARG A 162 -6.79 27.54 4.18
CA ARG A 162 -7.67 26.42 3.84
C ARG A 162 -7.99 26.37 2.36
N LEU A 163 -8.17 25.15 1.87
CA LEU A 163 -8.70 24.82 0.57
C LEU A 163 -10.22 24.99 0.60
N THR A 164 -10.78 25.81 -0.29
CA THR A 164 -12.22 26.07 -0.36
C THR A 164 -12.94 25.05 -1.25
N ASN A 165 -12.34 24.70 -2.39
CA ASN A 165 -12.90 23.79 -3.38
C ASN A 165 -12.37 22.36 -3.19
N LEU A 166 -12.81 21.71 -2.12
CA LEU A 166 -12.43 20.33 -1.83
C LEU A 166 -12.94 19.36 -2.91
N THR A 167 -12.10 18.43 -3.32
CA THR A 167 -12.38 17.43 -4.35
C THR A 167 -13.53 16.51 -3.90
N PRO A 168 -14.55 16.25 -4.73
CA PRO A 168 -15.57 15.26 -4.39
C PRO A 168 -14.98 13.87 -4.17
N ALA A 169 -15.47 13.14 -3.17
CA ALA A 169 -14.92 11.83 -2.80
C ALA A 169 -15.08 10.75 -3.89
N TYR A 170 -16.05 10.90 -4.78
CA TYR A 170 -16.30 9.99 -5.90
C TYR A 170 -15.55 10.37 -7.19
N LYS A 171 -14.78 11.47 -7.19
CA LYS A 171 -14.04 11.89 -8.39
C LYS A 171 -12.83 10.97 -8.60
N PRO A 172 -12.74 10.18 -9.68
CA PRO A 172 -11.71 9.14 -9.81
C PRO A 172 -10.36 9.67 -10.31
N ILE A 173 -10.30 10.93 -10.78
CA ILE A 173 -9.10 11.51 -11.38
C ILE A 173 -8.91 12.98 -11.00
N GLY A 174 -7.66 13.40 -10.88
CA GLY A 174 -7.28 14.78 -10.60
C GLY A 174 -5.78 14.97 -10.41
N PRO A 175 -5.36 16.09 -9.80
CA PRO A 175 -3.95 16.37 -9.52
C PRO A 175 -3.30 15.25 -8.70
N GLY A 176 -2.19 14.69 -9.20
CA GLY A 176 -1.48 13.62 -8.51
C GLY A 176 -2.08 12.22 -8.67
N ALA A 177 -3.13 12.01 -9.49
CA ALA A 177 -3.71 10.69 -9.73
C ALA A 177 -2.68 9.67 -10.26
N PHE A 178 -1.76 10.11 -11.12
CA PHE A 178 -0.65 9.27 -11.57
C PHE A 178 0.26 8.85 -10.40
N MET A 179 0.67 9.78 -9.54
CA MET A 179 1.49 9.48 -8.36
C MET A 179 0.75 8.53 -7.40
N HIS A 180 -0.58 8.67 -7.32
CA HIS A 180 -1.46 7.78 -6.58
C HIS A 180 -1.47 6.35 -7.14
N ALA A 181 -1.57 6.20 -8.46
CA ALA A 181 -1.50 4.90 -9.12
C ALA A 181 -0.12 4.26 -8.94
N THR A 182 0.96 5.03 -9.11
CA THR A 182 2.32 4.53 -8.92
C THR A 182 2.55 4.08 -7.47
N ARG A 183 2.12 4.85 -6.47
CA ARG A 183 2.26 4.42 -5.06
C ARG A 183 1.47 3.13 -4.78
N ASN A 184 0.31 2.93 -5.41
CA ASN A 184 -0.52 1.74 -5.21
C ASN A 184 0.14 0.51 -5.86
N ALA A 185 0.64 0.66 -7.10
CA ALA A 185 1.40 -0.38 -7.77
C ALA A 185 2.63 -0.82 -6.95
N LEU A 186 3.42 0.15 -6.48
CA LEU A 186 4.58 -0.12 -5.62
C LEU A 186 4.17 -0.71 -4.27
N GLY A 187 3.05 -0.26 -3.71
CA GLY A 187 2.40 -0.81 -2.52
C GLY A 187 2.15 -2.32 -2.64
N MET A 188 1.56 -2.74 -3.75
CA MET A 188 1.27 -4.15 -4.01
C MET A 188 2.51 -5.01 -4.24
N CYS A 189 3.63 -4.42 -4.72
CA CYS A 189 4.88 -5.16 -4.83
C CYS A 189 5.33 -5.76 -3.49
N GLY A 190 4.99 -5.15 -2.36
CA GLY A 190 5.27 -5.71 -1.03
C GLY A 190 4.71 -7.13 -0.89
N MET A 191 3.39 -7.27 -1.05
CA MET A 191 2.70 -8.55 -0.90
C MET A 191 2.99 -9.52 -2.04
N ARG A 192 3.13 -9.04 -3.28
CA ARG A 192 3.14 -9.89 -4.47
C ARG A 192 4.55 -10.25 -4.96
N VAL A 193 5.55 -9.42 -4.67
CA VAL A 193 6.92 -9.59 -5.18
C VAL A 193 7.91 -9.84 -4.04
N PHE A 194 7.82 -9.09 -2.94
CA PHE A 194 8.83 -9.16 -1.87
C PHE A 194 8.51 -10.18 -0.79
N ALA A 195 7.24 -10.45 -0.48
CA ALA A 195 6.86 -11.30 0.65
C ALA A 195 7.39 -12.75 0.55
N ALA A 196 7.23 -13.40 -0.61
CA ALA A 196 7.66 -14.79 -0.81
C ALA A 196 9.18 -15.01 -0.63
N PRO A 197 10.07 -14.25 -1.29
CA PRO A 197 11.51 -14.41 -1.06
C PRO A 197 11.90 -14.06 0.38
N LEU A 198 11.25 -13.08 1.01
CA LEU A 198 11.52 -12.74 2.41
C LEU A 198 11.09 -13.85 3.38
N ASP A 199 9.93 -14.48 3.17
CA ASP A 199 9.50 -15.62 4.00
C ASP A 199 10.47 -16.80 3.88
N GLU A 200 10.94 -17.10 2.66
CA GLU A 200 11.93 -18.16 2.43
C GLU A 200 13.25 -17.91 3.19
N HIS A 201 13.66 -16.65 3.35
CA HIS A 201 14.82 -16.29 4.17
C HIS A 201 14.50 -16.31 5.67
N MET A 202 13.35 -15.77 6.08
CA MET A 202 12.96 -15.68 7.49
C MET A 202 12.75 -17.05 8.12
N ARG A 203 12.24 -18.04 7.37
CA ARG A 203 12.10 -19.42 7.85
C ARG A 203 13.43 -20.09 8.22
N LYS A 204 14.56 -19.59 7.71
CA LYS A 204 15.90 -20.08 8.10
C LYS A 204 16.31 -19.61 9.49
N VAL A 205 15.73 -18.51 9.97
CA VAL A 205 16.08 -17.87 11.25
C VAL A 205 14.98 -18.09 12.30
N ILE A 206 13.72 -18.07 11.88
CA ILE A 206 12.54 -18.14 12.74
C ILE A 206 11.88 -19.51 12.55
N ARG A 207 11.87 -20.31 13.63
CA ARG A 207 11.30 -21.67 13.62
C ARG A 207 9.78 -21.70 13.54
N ASN A 208 9.10 -20.71 14.11
CA ASN A 208 7.64 -20.63 14.06
C ASN A 208 7.19 -20.12 12.66
N PRO A 209 6.48 -20.95 11.86
CA PRO A 209 6.11 -20.58 10.49
C PRO A 209 5.16 -19.38 10.41
N GLN A 210 4.25 -19.23 11.38
CA GLN A 210 3.29 -18.12 11.43
C GLN A 210 4.01 -16.81 11.76
N ALA A 211 4.91 -16.84 12.75
CA ALA A 211 5.72 -15.68 13.11
C ALA A 211 6.67 -15.28 11.96
N SER A 212 7.30 -16.25 11.29
CA SER A 212 8.11 -16.01 10.10
C SER A 212 7.32 -15.28 9.02
N ARG A 213 6.13 -15.79 8.69
CA ARG A 213 5.26 -15.20 7.66
C ARG A 213 4.78 -13.80 8.05
N MET A 214 4.37 -13.59 9.30
CA MET A 214 3.96 -12.25 9.76
C MET A 214 5.10 -11.25 9.68
N LEU A 215 6.33 -11.65 10.06
CA LEU A 215 7.49 -10.78 10.00
C LEU A 215 7.90 -10.50 8.55
N SER A 216 7.88 -11.51 7.68
CA SER A 216 8.20 -11.32 6.25
C SER A 216 7.18 -10.40 5.58
N ASP A 217 5.88 -10.57 5.84
CA ASP A 217 4.81 -9.68 5.35
C ASP A 217 5.04 -8.24 5.83
N PHE A 218 5.40 -8.05 7.12
CA PHE A 218 5.69 -6.75 7.68
C PHE A 218 6.89 -6.09 7.00
N VAL A 219 8.02 -6.81 6.90
CA VAL A 219 9.26 -6.31 6.28
C VAL A 219 9.03 -6.00 4.80
N ALA A 220 8.36 -6.89 4.06
CA ALA A 220 7.98 -6.67 2.67
C ALA A 220 7.14 -5.39 2.50
N SER A 221 6.18 -5.18 3.41
CA SER A 221 5.33 -3.99 3.45
C SER A 221 6.12 -2.73 3.78
N CYS A 222 7.11 -2.80 4.67
CA CYS A 222 8.00 -1.68 4.95
C CYS A 222 8.88 -1.34 3.74
N LEU A 223 9.47 -2.33 3.07
CA LEU A 223 10.27 -2.09 1.85
C LEU A 223 9.44 -1.44 0.74
N SER A 224 8.25 -1.97 0.48
CA SER A 224 7.29 -1.37 -0.43
C SER A 224 6.86 0.04 0.02
N GLY A 225 6.66 0.24 1.32
CA GLY A 225 6.41 1.54 1.92
C GLY A 225 7.53 2.54 1.61
N ALA A 226 8.79 2.15 1.81
CA ALA A 226 9.96 2.97 1.53
C ALA A 226 10.05 3.35 0.05
N ILE A 227 9.87 2.39 -0.86
CA ILE A 227 9.93 2.63 -2.32
C ILE A 227 8.76 3.50 -2.78
N SER A 228 7.56 3.33 -2.21
CA SER A 228 6.36 4.11 -2.57
C SER A 228 6.31 5.50 -1.91
N MET A 229 7.18 5.78 -0.93
CA MET A 229 7.19 7.03 -0.16
C MET A 229 7.24 8.31 -1.02
N PRO A 230 8.17 8.48 -1.98
CA PRO A 230 8.27 9.73 -2.74
C PRO A 230 6.99 10.02 -3.54
N PHE A 231 6.36 8.98 -4.11
CA PHE A 231 5.11 9.09 -4.85
C PHE A 231 3.93 9.43 -3.93
N ASN A 232 3.88 8.82 -2.74
CA ASN A 232 2.88 9.16 -1.74
C ASN A 232 2.99 10.62 -1.28
N GLN A 233 4.22 11.09 -1.03
CA GLN A 233 4.47 12.46 -0.59
C GLN A 233 4.19 13.48 -1.70
N LEU A 234 4.56 13.18 -2.95
CA LEU A 234 4.18 14.00 -4.10
C LEU A 234 2.66 14.06 -4.31
N TYR A 235 1.97 12.92 -4.18
CA TYR A 235 0.52 12.89 -4.24
C TYR A 235 -0.10 13.81 -3.17
N ASN A 236 0.32 13.67 -1.90
CA ASN A 236 -0.17 14.51 -0.82
C ASN A 236 0.14 16.00 -1.06
N PHE A 237 1.34 16.33 -1.56
CA PHE A 237 1.69 17.69 -1.95
C PHE A 237 0.76 18.24 -3.02
N PHE A 238 0.51 17.48 -4.10
CA PHE A 238 -0.34 17.92 -5.20
C PHE A 238 -1.79 18.18 -4.79
N VAL A 239 -2.33 17.39 -3.87
CA VAL A 239 -3.74 17.52 -3.46
C VAL A 239 -3.94 18.56 -2.36
N THR A 240 -2.89 18.90 -1.61
CA THR A 240 -2.99 19.85 -0.47
C THR A 240 -2.37 21.22 -0.72
N SER A 241 -1.48 21.38 -1.71
CA SER A 241 -0.91 22.69 -2.08
C SER A 241 -1.84 23.48 -3.02
N LYS A 242 -2.14 24.74 -2.66
CA LYS A 242 -2.91 25.67 -3.51
C LYS A 242 -2.20 25.91 -4.86
N GLU A 243 -0.89 26.12 -4.82
CA GLU A 243 -0.05 26.35 -5.99
C GLU A 243 -0.08 25.14 -6.94
N ALA A 244 0.13 23.94 -6.39
CA ALA A 244 0.22 22.73 -7.20
C ALA A 244 -1.13 22.35 -7.86
N ARG A 245 -2.25 22.71 -7.21
CA ARG A 245 -3.60 22.55 -7.76
C ARG A 245 -3.87 23.51 -8.92
N ALA A 246 -3.46 24.77 -8.79
CA ALA A 246 -3.62 25.81 -9.82
C ALA A 246 -2.67 25.63 -11.01
N ALA A 247 -1.53 24.95 -10.80
CA ALA A 247 -0.52 24.73 -11.82
C ALA A 247 -1.01 23.87 -13.01
N THR A 248 -0.55 24.22 -14.21
CA THR A 248 -0.69 23.41 -15.43
C THR A 248 0.11 22.10 -15.33
N ARG A 249 -0.11 21.17 -16.26
CA ARG A 249 0.59 19.86 -16.26
C ARG A 249 2.12 20.01 -16.29
N LEU A 250 2.65 20.92 -17.10
CA LEU A 250 4.09 21.17 -17.20
C LEU A 250 4.64 21.84 -15.93
N GLN A 251 3.91 22.82 -15.39
CA GLN A 251 4.28 23.47 -14.14
C GLN A 251 4.32 22.48 -12.97
N ARG A 252 3.42 21.48 -12.95
CA ARG A 252 3.44 20.41 -11.92
C ARG A 252 4.71 19.57 -11.94
N VAL A 253 5.33 19.34 -13.10
CA VAL A 253 6.60 18.61 -13.19
C VAL A 253 7.73 19.43 -12.56
N SER A 254 7.76 20.73 -12.84
CA SER A 254 8.70 21.65 -12.19
C SER A 254 8.48 21.70 -10.68
N LEU A 255 7.24 21.87 -10.22
CA LEU A 255 6.89 21.88 -8.80
C LEU A 255 7.22 20.55 -8.10
N ALA A 256 6.99 19.41 -8.75
CA ALA A 256 7.38 18.11 -8.20
C ALA A 256 8.90 18.00 -8.02
N THR A 257 9.67 18.46 -9.01
CA THR A 257 11.13 18.45 -8.95
C THR A 257 11.64 19.35 -7.83
N THR A 258 11.12 20.58 -7.75
CA THR A 258 11.44 21.54 -6.68
C THR A 258 11.04 21.00 -5.31
N TYR A 259 9.86 20.38 -5.20
CA TYR A 259 9.40 19.73 -3.99
C TYR A 259 10.35 18.63 -3.55
N LEU A 260 10.66 17.65 -4.41
CA LEU A 260 11.53 16.52 -4.07
C LEU A 260 12.93 16.98 -3.69
N LYS A 261 13.51 17.91 -4.45
CA LYS A 261 14.84 18.48 -4.15
C LYS A 261 14.82 19.21 -2.80
N GLY A 262 13.85 20.10 -2.60
CA GLY A 262 13.76 20.88 -1.36
C GLY A 262 13.38 20.06 -0.12
N GLN A 263 12.71 18.92 -0.29
CA GLN A 263 12.31 18.04 0.80
C GLN A 263 13.44 17.07 1.19
N TYR A 264 14.11 16.47 0.19
CA TYR A 264 14.96 15.31 0.43
C TYR A 264 16.44 15.54 0.18
N LEU A 265 16.83 16.68 -0.39
CA LEU A 265 18.22 17.02 -0.62
C LEU A 265 18.60 18.26 0.19
N THR A 266 19.78 18.22 0.79
CA THR A 266 20.40 19.36 1.49
C THR A 266 21.75 19.63 0.87
N VAL A 267 22.10 20.90 0.70
CA VAL A 267 23.41 21.32 0.20
C VAL A 267 24.25 21.70 1.41
N ALA A 268 25.34 20.99 1.62
CA ALA A 268 26.29 21.30 2.69
C ALA A 268 27.16 22.52 2.32
N PRO A 269 27.87 23.14 3.28
CA PRO A 269 28.71 24.32 3.02
C PRO A 269 29.82 24.09 1.98
N ASP A 270 30.23 22.84 1.80
CA ASP A 270 31.21 22.38 0.80
C ASP A 270 30.60 22.22 -0.62
N GLY A 271 29.30 22.51 -0.80
CA GLY A 271 28.57 22.31 -2.04
C GLY A 271 28.09 20.88 -2.28
N SER A 272 28.41 19.92 -1.39
CA SER A 272 27.97 18.53 -1.52
C SER A 272 26.47 18.38 -1.28
N VAL A 273 25.82 17.56 -2.10
CA VAL A 273 24.39 17.25 -1.97
C VAL A 273 24.22 16.00 -1.12
N ARG A 274 23.50 16.11 0.00
CA ARG A 274 23.29 15.03 0.97
C ARG A 274 21.81 14.75 1.18
N PRO A 275 21.40 13.49 1.40
CA PRO A 275 20.03 13.15 1.77
C PRO A 275 19.61 13.87 3.06
N SER A 276 18.44 14.51 3.03
CA SER A 276 17.86 15.17 4.18
C SER A 276 17.39 14.16 5.23
N ARG A 277 17.49 14.51 6.52
CA ARG A 277 16.87 13.75 7.61
C ARG A 277 15.36 13.60 7.45
N ILE A 278 14.73 14.50 6.69
CA ILE A 278 13.32 14.47 6.33
C ILE A 278 12.99 13.21 5.50
N MET A 279 13.92 12.75 4.64
CA MET A 279 13.72 11.53 3.86
C MET A 279 13.54 10.31 4.78
N LEU A 280 14.37 10.20 5.83
CA LEU A 280 14.26 9.13 6.81
C LEU A 280 12.96 9.23 7.62
N ARG A 281 12.55 10.45 8.00
CA ARG A 281 11.26 10.70 8.68
C ARG A 281 10.09 10.21 7.83
N ASP A 282 10.00 10.68 6.59
CA ASP A 282 8.86 10.38 5.70
C ASP A 282 8.85 8.90 5.29
N MET A 283 10.02 8.31 5.09
CA MET A 283 10.19 6.86 4.89
C MET A 283 9.69 6.08 6.10
N GLY A 284 10.12 6.44 7.32
CA GLY A 284 9.69 5.79 8.55
C GLY A 284 8.17 5.87 8.76
N MET A 285 7.58 7.05 8.58
CA MET A 285 6.12 7.24 8.66
C MET A 285 5.37 6.39 7.64
N ARG A 286 5.91 6.28 6.41
CA ARG A 286 5.29 5.49 5.34
C ARG A 286 5.40 3.99 5.60
N CYS A 287 6.56 3.53 6.09
CA CYS A 287 6.77 2.14 6.49
C CYS A 287 5.87 1.76 7.66
N LEU A 288 5.75 2.63 8.67
CA LEU A 288 4.89 2.42 9.82
C LEU A 288 3.43 2.29 9.38
N TYR A 289 2.94 3.20 8.55
CA TYR A 289 1.58 3.11 8.02
C TYR A 289 1.35 1.85 7.19
N ALA A 290 2.20 1.56 6.19
CA ALA A 290 2.04 0.42 5.29
C ALA A 290 2.17 -0.92 6.02
N GLY A 291 3.21 -1.09 6.85
CA GLY A 291 3.43 -2.29 7.64
C GLY A 291 2.29 -2.56 8.60
N THR A 292 1.83 -1.53 9.33
CA THR A 292 0.70 -1.68 10.26
C THR A 292 -0.60 -2.01 9.54
N LEU A 293 -0.88 -1.35 8.42
CA LEU A 293 -2.08 -1.60 7.59
C LEU A 293 -2.16 -3.07 7.17
N PHE A 294 -1.10 -3.60 6.57
CA PHE A 294 -1.10 -4.97 6.09
C PHE A 294 -1.05 -5.99 7.23
N CYS A 295 -0.32 -5.72 8.31
CA CYS A 295 -0.29 -6.63 9.45
C CYS A 295 -1.65 -6.75 10.16
N ILE A 296 -2.33 -5.63 10.42
CA ILE A 296 -3.65 -5.68 11.05
C ILE A 296 -4.64 -6.36 10.10
N TYR A 297 -4.65 -6.01 8.81
CA TYR A 297 -5.53 -6.64 7.84
C TYR A 297 -5.31 -8.15 7.75
N ALA A 298 -4.06 -8.60 7.57
CA ALA A 298 -3.72 -10.01 7.51
C ALA A 298 -4.07 -10.76 8.81
N THR A 299 -3.98 -10.09 9.96
CA THR A 299 -4.39 -10.67 11.25
C THR A 299 -5.90 -10.86 11.31
N ILE A 300 -6.68 -9.86 10.90
CA ILE A 300 -8.15 -9.95 10.82
C ILE A 300 -8.57 -11.06 9.85
N GLU A 301 -7.93 -11.10 8.67
CA GLU A 301 -8.17 -12.12 7.66
C GLU A 301 -7.96 -13.53 8.21
N ARG A 302 -6.80 -13.80 8.80
CA ARG A 302 -6.47 -15.12 9.36
C ARG A 302 -7.43 -15.53 10.47
N ASN A 303 -7.72 -14.62 11.42
CA ASN A 303 -8.64 -14.92 12.51
C ASN A 303 -10.05 -15.26 12.01
N LEU A 304 -10.55 -14.54 11.00
CA LEU A 304 -11.88 -14.80 10.45
C LEU A 304 -11.91 -16.11 9.66
N VAL A 305 -10.85 -16.44 8.91
CA VAL A 305 -10.73 -17.73 8.22
C VAL A 305 -10.70 -18.88 9.23
N GLU A 306 -9.91 -18.76 10.30
CA GLU A 306 -9.79 -19.79 11.35
C GLU A 306 -11.09 -20.02 12.11
N ASN A 307 -11.89 -18.97 12.33
CA ASN A 307 -13.15 -19.05 13.06
C ASN A 307 -14.39 -19.15 12.15
N TRP A 308 -14.22 -19.34 10.84
CA TRP A 308 -15.32 -19.27 9.88
C TRP A 308 -16.38 -20.35 10.09
N SER A 309 -15.99 -21.59 10.41
CA SER A 309 -16.94 -22.67 10.67
C SER A 309 -17.91 -22.31 11.80
N PHE A 310 -17.37 -21.85 12.93
CA PHE A 310 -18.14 -21.40 14.07
C PHE A 310 -19.07 -20.22 13.74
N LEU A 311 -18.57 -19.23 13.00
CA LEU A 311 -19.39 -18.09 12.58
C LEU A 311 -20.52 -18.52 11.64
N SER A 312 -20.23 -19.41 10.68
CA SER A 312 -21.20 -19.89 9.71
C SER A 312 -22.33 -20.68 10.37
N GLU A 313 -22.02 -21.51 11.38
CA GLU A 313 -23.02 -22.23 12.18
C GLU A 313 -23.94 -21.24 12.90
N ARG A 314 -23.37 -20.21 13.55
CA ARG A 314 -24.13 -19.18 14.28
C ARG A 314 -25.02 -18.30 13.41
N PHE A 315 -24.61 -18.02 12.16
CA PHE A 315 -25.45 -17.24 11.24
C PHE A 315 -26.53 -18.08 10.57
N SER A 316 -26.40 -19.40 10.60
CA SER A 316 -27.41 -20.33 10.06
C SER A 316 -28.52 -20.71 11.05
N SER A 317 -28.33 -20.41 12.34
CA SER A 317 -29.29 -20.63 13.43
C SER A 317 -30.14 -19.40 13.71
#